data_AF-A0A2D6UYZ8-F1
#
_entry.id   AF-A0A2D6UYZ8-F1
#
_cell.length_a   1.000
_cell.length_b   1.000
_cell.length_c   1.000
_cell.angle_alpha   90.00
_cell.angle_beta   90.00
_cell.angle_gamma   90.00
#
_symmetry.space_group_name_H-M   'P 1'
#
loop_
_entity.id
_entity.type
_entity.pdbx_description
1 polymer ?
#
loop_
_entity_poly.entity_id
_entity_poly.type
_entity_poly.pdbx_seq_one_letter_code
_entity_poly.pdbx_strand_id
1 'polypeptide(L)' 'MTEQCDVIILGTGAAGLTAGLAAAHEGASVRIFEKSELLGGTTAMSGG' A
#
# COMPACT_ATOMS: atom_id res chain seq x y z
N MET A 1 -19.81 0.52 9.84
CA MET A 1 -19.46 -0.76 9.18
C MET A 1 -17.97 -0.99 9.38
N THR A 2 -17.60 -2.14 9.91
CA THR A 2 -16.20 -2.56 10.04
C THR A 2 -15.87 -3.40 8.83
N GLU A 3 -14.85 -2.98 8.09
CA GLU A 3 -14.39 -3.70 6.91
C GLU A 3 -13.15 -4.52 7.28
N GLN A 4 -13.19 -5.83 7.03
CA GLN A 4 -12.08 -6.74 7.33
C GLN A 4 -11.16 -6.94 6.14
N CYS A 5 -9.87 -7.17 6.43
CA CYS A 5 -8.86 -7.63 5.51
C CYS A 5 -7.74 -8.30 6.31
N ASP A 6 -6.94 -9.14 5.65
CA ASP A 6 -5.83 -9.85 6.27
C ASP A 6 -4.62 -8.91 6.51
N VAL A 7 -4.42 -7.93 5.62
CA VAL A 7 -3.31 -6.98 5.70
C VAL A 7 -3.78 -5.54 5.47
N ILE A 8 -3.40 -4.64 6.38
CA ILE A 8 -3.58 -3.19 6.23
C ILE A 8 -2.20 -2.54 6.04
N ILE A 9 -2.09 -1.70 5.02
CA ILE A 9 -0.88 -0.92 4.72
C ILE A 9 -1.22 0.56 4.77
N LEU A 10 -0.41 1.33 5.50
CA LEU A 10 -0.52 2.77 5.61
C LEU A 10 0.66 3.42 4.90
N GLY A 11 0.40 4.06 3.77
CA GLY A 11 1.39 4.72 2.93
C GLY A 11 1.58 4.01 1.59
N THR A 12 1.70 4.80 0.53
CA THR A 12 1.79 4.32 -0.86
C THR A 12 3.15 4.57 -1.52
N GLY A 13 4.20 4.72 -0.70
CA GLY A 13 5.58 4.69 -1.20
C GLY A 13 6.00 3.31 -1.70
N ALA A 14 7.22 3.20 -2.22
CA ALA A 14 7.78 1.95 -2.77
C ALA A 14 7.54 0.75 -1.84
N ALA A 15 7.93 0.87 -0.57
CA ALA A 15 7.78 -0.20 0.40
C ALA A 15 6.32 -0.65 0.60
N GLY A 16 5.38 0.30 0.68
CA GLY A 16 3.97 0.00 0.92
C GLY A 16 3.31 -0.72 -0.26
N LEU A 17 3.58 -0.24 -1.47
CA LEU A 17 3.04 -0.87 -2.69
C LEU A 17 3.69 -2.23 -2.95
N THR A 18 5.00 -2.38 -2.73
CA THR A 18 5.69 -3.67 -2.86
C THR A 18 5.21 -4.68 -1.83
N ALA A 19 5.04 -4.28 -0.57
CA ALA A 19 4.48 -5.15 0.47
C ALA A 19 3.04 -5.57 0.14
N GLY A 20 2.22 -4.64 -0.36
CA GLY A 20 0.84 -4.92 -0.74
C GLY A 20 0.74 -5.89 -1.92
N LEU A 21 1.60 -5.72 -2.92
CA LEU A 21 1.71 -6.65 -4.05
C LEU A 21 2.12 -8.04 -3.58
N ALA A 22 3.14 -8.14 -2.71
CA ALA A 22 3.60 -9.42 -2.19
C ALA A 22 2.50 -10.14 -1.39
N ALA A 23 1.81 -9.44 -0.50
CA ALA A 23 0.71 -10.01 0.28
C ALA A 23 -0.47 -10.46 -0.61
N ALA A 24 -0.84 -9.64 -1.61
CA ALA A 24 -1.89 -10.00 -2.55
C ALA A 24 -1.49 -11.20 -3.45
N HIS A 25 -0.20 -11.31 -3.81
CA HIS A 25 0.32 -12.45 -4.57
C HIS A 25 0.20 -13.76 -3.80
N GLU A 26 0.37 -13.74 -2.48
CA GLU A 26 0.14 -14.87 -1.57
C GLU A 26 -1.36 -15.12 -1.25
N GLY A 27 -2.27 -14.38 -1.90
CA GLY A 27 -3.72 -14.57 -1.77
C GLY A 27 -4.37 -13.85 -0.58
N ALA A 28 -3.65 -12.97 0.11
CA ALA A 28 -4.22 -12.18 1.20
C ALA A 28 -5.16 -11.09 0.68
N SER A 29 -6.23 -10.79 1.42
CA SER A 29 -7.02 -9.58 1.21
C SER A 29 -6.27 -8.37 1.79
N VAL A 30 -5.94 -7.41 0.93
CA VAL A 30 -5.10 -6.25 1.30
C VAL A 30 -5.86 -4.95 1.15
N ARG A 31 -5.71 -4.04 2.12
CA ARG A 31 -6.18 -2.66 2.04
C ARG A 31 -5.02 -1.70 2.23
N ILE A 32 -4.85 -0.77 1.29
CA ILE A 32 -3.78 0.23 1.30
C ILE A 32 -4.42 1.61 1.42
N PHE A 33 -3.90 2.43 2.31
CA PHE A 33 -4.39 3.79 2.55
C PHE A 33 -3.28 4.81 2.36
N GLU A 34 -3.60 5.96 1.77
CA GLU A 34 -2.72 7.12 1.65
C GLU A 34 -3.42 8.33 2.24
N LYS A 35 -2.65 9.18 2.93
CA LYS A 35 -3.16 10.44 3.46
C LYS A 35 -3.22 11.50 2.36
N SER A 36 -2.24 11.49 1.47
CA SER A 36 -2.13 12.41 0.34
C SER A 36 -3.22 12.13 -0.71
N GLU A 37 -3.55 13.15 -1.50
CA GLU A 37 -4.38 12.99 -2.70
C GLU A 37 -3.64 12.22 -3.82
N LEU A 38 -2.31 12.17 -3.74
CA LEU A 38 -1.43 11.50 -4.69
C LEU A 38 -0.72 10.32 -4.04
N LEU A 39 -0.58 9.25 -4.82
CA LEU A 39 0.18 8.06 -4.44
C LEU A 39 1.69 8.29 -4.56
N GLY A 40 2.48 7.44 -3.90
CA GLY A 40 3.92 7.34 -4.11
C GLY A 40 4.77 8.02 -3.02
N GLY A 41 4.22 8.95 -2.24
CA GLY A 41 4.98 9.62 -1.17
C GLY A 41 6.31 10.20 -1.68
N THR A 42 7.41 9.98 -0.96
CA THR A 42 8.74 10.41 -1.41
C THR A 42 9.26 9.62 -2.62
N THR A 43 8.79 8.39 -2.83
CA THR A 43 9.14 7.57 -4.00
C THR A 43 8.68 8.22 -5.30
N ALA A 44 7.57 8.97 -5.30
CA ALA A 44 7.12 9.70 -6.49
C ALA A 44 8.13 10.76 -6.97
N MET A 45 9.04 11.20 -6.08
CA MET A 45 10.05 12.21 -6.36
C MET A 45 11.47 11.63 -6.42
N SER A 46 11.67 10.33 -6.16
CA SER A 46 12.97 9.70 -6.30
C SER A 46 13.26 9.42 -7.78
N GLY A 47 14.54 9.39 -8.17
CA GLY A 47 14.97 8.96 -9.51
C GLY A 47 14.91 7.44 -9.73
N GLY A 48 14.15 6.73 -8.88
CA GLY A 48 14.34 5.32 -8.54
C GLY A 48 14.52 5.19 -7.05
#